data_AF-A0A3L6EBJ7-F1
#
_entry.id   AF-A0A3L6EBJ7-F1
#
_cell.length_a   1.000
_cell.length_b   1.000
_cell.length_c   1.000
_cell.angle_alpha   90.00
_cell.angle_beta   90.00
_cell.angle_gamma   90.00
#
_symmetry.space_group_name_H-M   'P 1'
#
loop_
_entity.id
_entity.type
_entity.pdbx_description
1 polymer ?
#
loop_
_entity_poly.entity_id
_entity_poly.type
_entity_poly.pdbx_seq_one_letter_code
_entity_poly.pdbx_strand_id
1 'polypeptide(L)'
;MCLKIVEPLSPSSLLGAGMAKNCGESTVEVASSSSSPIPASVSATRSKVKHHIEIEGYPVDGVSIGGQETCVIFLTLILAFDIGRCPQRAVSQEFLFVSHGHLDHIGGLPMYVATRGLFRLRPPTIFVLACLRDLVERLFEVHRAMDQSELNHNLVPLEVEEEYELRRDLKVRAFRTYHAIPSQGYVIYSVKQKLKQEFIGLPGSEIKRLKLSGVEITNTVSTPEIAFTGDTTTYFILDPDNADVLHAKILVVEVLWGRVLQMLLD
;
A
#
# COMPACT_ATOMS: atom_id res chain seq x y z
N MET A 1 8.14 -16.11 -0.85
CA MET A 1 7.46 -15.01 -1.55
C MET A 1 7.90 -13.72 -0.91
N CYS A 2 8.34 -12.76 -1.70
CA CYS A 2 8.77 -11.44 -1.22
C CYS A 2 8.19 -10.43 -2.21
N LEU A 3 7.42 -9.45 -1.74
CA LEU A 3 6.93 -8.38 -2.62
C LEU A 3 8.09 -7.50 -3.07
N LYS A 4 8.13 -7.14 -4.36
CA LYS A 4 8.98 -6.05 -4.85
C LYS A 4 8.11 -4.85 -5.18
N ILE A 5 8.61 -3.68 -4.84
CA ILE A 5 8.05 -2.41 -5.29
C ILE A 5 8.89 -1.96 -6.48
N VAL A 6 8.25 -1.72 -7.61
CA VAL A 6 8.92 -1.32 -8.86
C VAL A 6 8.60 0.13 -9.16
N GLU A 7 9.63 0.96 -9.37
CA GLU A 7 9.49 2.33 -9.88
C GLU A 7 9.48 2.33 -11.42
N PRO A 8 8.64 3.14 -12.09
CA PRO A 8 8.71 3.33 -13.54
C PRO A 8 9.92 4.18 -13.94
N LEU A 9 10.43 3.94 -15.16
CA LEU A 9 11.60 4.62 -15.71
C LEU A 9 11.41 6.14 -15.86
N SER A 10 12.35 6.92 -15.32
CA SER A 10 12.51 8.33 -15.67
C SER A 10 13.31 8.49 -16.98
N PRO A 11 13.02 9.46 -17.87
CA PRO A 11 13.66 9.56 -19.19
C PRO A 11 15.14 9.97 -19.22
N SER A 12 15.85 10.06 -18.08
CA SER A 12 17.08 10.88 -18.00
C SER A 12 18.36 10.18 -17.53
N SER A 13 18.45 8.85 -17.48
CA SER A 13 19.68 8.17 -17.02
C SER A 13 20.28 7.20 -18.04
N LEU A 14 20.77 7.74 -19.14
CA LEU A 14 21.83 7.14 -19.94
C LEU A 14 22.99 8.12 -19.96
N LEU A 15 24.03 7.88 -19.14
CA LEU A 15 25.44 8.24 -19.37
C LEU A 15 26.25 8.07 -18.06
N GLY A 16 27.25 7.19 -18.10
CA GLY A 16 28.44 7.30 -17.24
C GLY A 16 28.72 6.12 -16.30
N ALA A 17 29.29 5.03 -16.83
CA ALA A 17 30.01 4.04 -16.03
C ALA A 17 31.52 4.35 -16.06
N GLY A 18 32.14 4.46 -14.88
CA GLY A 18 33.58 4.63 -14.72
C GLY A 18 34.10 3.80 -13.55
N MET A 19 34.93 2.81 -13.87
CA MET A 19 35.66 1.90 -12.96
C MET A 19 36.66 2.63 -12.04
N ALA A 20 36.82 2.14 -10.80
CA ALA A 20 38.12 2.06 -10.14
C ALA A 20 38.13 0.99 -9.03
N LYS A 21 39.14 0.12 -9.08
CA LYS A 21 39.53 -0.87 -8.06
C LYS A 21 40.60 -0.26 -7.15
N ASN A 22 40.66 -0.65 -5.87
CA ASN A 22 41.88 -1.23 -5.29
C ASN A 22 41.69 -1.83 -3.89
N CYS A 23 42.44 -2.92 -3.66
CA CYS A 23 42.57 -3.71 -2.45
C CYS A 23 43.62 -3.14 -1.48
N GLY A 24 43.58 -3.60 -0.22
CA GLY A 24 44.71 -3.51 0.71
C GLY A 24 44.36 -3.99 2.13
N GLU A 25 44.75 -5.22 2.47
CA GLU A 25 44.82 -5.78 3.83
C GLU A 25 46.14 -5.41 4.52
N SER A 26 46.15 -5.27 5.86
CA SER A 26 47.04 -6.04 6.77
C SER A 26 46.98 -5.58 8.26
N THR A 27 46.48 -6.50 9.09
CA THR A 27 46.93 -6.99 10.43
C THR A 27 47.59 -6.12 11.53
N VAL A 28 46.91 -6.11 12.70
CA VAL A 28 47.26 -6.47 14.12
C VAL A 28 48.62 -6.06 14.75
N GLU A 29 48.57 -5.40 15.94
CA GLU A 29 49.34 -5.76 17.16
C GLU A 29 48.78 -5.11 18.46
N VAL A 30 49.16 -5.65 19.64
CA VAL A 30 48.43 -5.69 20.93
C VAL A 30 49.19 -5.01 22.10
N ALA A 31 48.46 -4.70 23.19
CA ALA A 31 48.85 -4.39 24.59
C ALA A 31 49.21 -2.91 24.91
N SER A 32 48.90 -2.30 26.07
CA SER A 32 48.54 -2.77 27.42
C SER A 32 47.81 -1.67 28.24
N SER A 33 47.35 -2.06 29.43
CA SER A 33 46.43 -1.44 30.40
C SER A 33 46.85 -0.10 31.06
N SER A 34 45.88 0.79 31.32
CA SER A 34 45.74 1.47 32.63
C SER A 34 44.34 2.08 32.81
N SER A 35 43.82 1.98 34.03
CA SER A 35 42.47 2.31 34.49
C SER A 35 42.33 3.76 34.99
N SER A 36 41.26 4.47 34.60
CA SER A 36 40.65 5.60 35.33
C SER A 36 39.34 6.06 34.64
N PRO A 37 38.45 6.81 35.33
CA PRO A 37 37.01 6.53 35.36
C PRO A 37 36.18 7.12 34.22
N ILE A 38 35.08 6.43 33.92
CA ILE A 38 34.06 6.77 32.93
C ILE A 38 33.35 8.07 33.34
N PRO A 39 33.40 9.15 32.54
CA PRO A 39 32.42 10.21 32.64
C PRO A 39 31.10 9.68 32.08
N ALA A 40 30.03 9.71 32.87
CA ALA A 40 28.69 9.38 32.45
C ALA A 40 28.34 10.20 31.19
N SER A 41 28.41 9.55 30.03
CA SER A 41 27.98 10.15 28.78
C SER A 41 26.47 10.28 28.85
N VAL A 42 26.03 11.52 28.70
CA VAL A 42 24.64 11.91 28.49
C VAL A 42 24.11 11.02 27.38
N SER A 43 23.25 10.05 27.74
CA SER A 43 22.58 9.19 26.79
C SER A 43 21.69 10.07 25.93
N ALA A 44 22.23 10.52 24.79
CA ALA A 44 21.46 11.01 23.68
C ALA A 44 20.38 9.96 23.41
N THR A 45 19.13 10.34 23.64
CA THR A 45 17.96 9.59 23.18
C THR A 45 18.14 9.36 21.69
N ARG A 46 18.64 8.17 21.34
CA ARG A 46 18.69 7.70 19.97
C ARG A 46 17.23 7.54 19.56
N SER A 47 16.69 8.56 18.90
CA SER A 47 15.41 8.45 18.23
C SER A 47 15.50 7.19 17.36
N LYS A 48 14.68 6.18 17.64
CA LYS A 48 14.56 5.01 16.77
C LYS A 48 14.09 5.55 15.43
N VAL A 49 15.01 5.66 14.47
CA VAL A 49 14.69 6.03 13.09
C VAL A 49 13.72 4.96 12.59
N LYS A 50 12.45 5.34 12.41
CA LYS A 50 11.44 4.45 11.84
C LYS A 50 11.84 4.22 10.39
N HIS A 51 12.33 3.02 10.06
CA HIS A 51 12.64 2.62 8.69
C HIS A 51 11.33 2.40 7.92
N HIS A 52 10.69 3.48 7.50
CA HIS A 52 9.78 3.46 6.37
C HIS A 52 10.59 3.70 5.11
N ILE A 53 10.19 3.06 4.01
CA ILE A 53 10.79 3.31 2.69
C ILE A 53 9.94 4.39 2.03
N GLU A 54 10.58 5.43 1.50
CA GLU A 54 9.89 6.47 0.74
C GLU A 54 9.96 6.10 -0.75
N ILE A 55 8.80 6.01 -1.42
CA ILE A 55 8.68 5.64 -2.83
C ILE A 55 7.66 6.57 -3.46
N GLU A 56 8.02 7.28 -4.52
CA GLU A 56 7.13 8.25 -5.20
C GLU A 56 6.45 9.25 -4.22
N GLY A 57 7.15 9.64 -3.16
CA GLY A 57 6.65 10.53 -2.10
C GLY A 57 5.68 9.88 -1.09
N TYR A 58 5.50 8.55 -1.16
CA TYR A 58 4.72 7.79 -0.20
C TYR A 58 5.63 7.09 0.82
N PRO A 59 5.41 7.29 2.13
CA PRO A 59 6.03 6.47 3.16
C PRO A 59 5.32 5.10 3.22
N VAL A 60 6.04 4.08 2.75
CA VAL A 60 5.59 2.68 2.68
C VAL A 60 6.22 1.88 3.81
N ASP A 61 5.41 1.02 4.43
CA ASP A 61 5.82 0.06 5.44
C ASP A 61 5.12 -1.28 5.16
N GLY A 62 5.63 -2.39 5.68
CA GLY A 62 5.01 -3.68 5.42
C GLY A 62 5.84 -4.90 5.79
N VAL A 63 5.22 -6.05 5.67
CA VAL A 63 5.82 -7.38 5.78
C VAL A 63 5.24 -8.24 4.68
N SER A 64 6.09 -9.01 3.99
CA SER A 64 5.64 -10.02 3.05
C SER A 64 6.60 -11.19 3.07
N ILE A 65 6.11 -12.30 3.59
CA ILE A 65 6.82 -13.56 3.74
C ILE A 65 5.86 -14.65 3.26
N GLY A 66 6.20 -15.25 2.12
CA GLY A 66 5.34 -16.25 1.47
C GLY A 66 4.83 -17.35 2.38
N GLY A 67 3.52 -17.59 2.34
CA GLY A 67 2.85 -18.60 3.14
C GLY A 67 2.86 -18.30 4.65
N GLN A 68 3.25 -17.09 5.06
CA GLN A 68 3.36 -16.71 6.48
C GLN A 68 2.58 -15.44 6.80
N GLU A 69 2.84 -14.35 6.05
CA GLU A 69 2.15 -13.08 6.22
C GLU A 69 2.44 -12.11 5.07
N THR A 70 1.40 -11.46 4.56
CA THR A 70 1.46 -10.30 3.69
C THR A 70 0.64 -9.15 4.30
N CYS A 71 1.26 -7.96 4.38
CA CYS A 71 0.63 -6.71 4.75
C CYS A 71 1.47 -5.53 4.24
N VAL A 72 0.92 -4.70 3.35
CA VAL A 72 1.59 -3.53 2.78
C VAL A 72 0.81 -2.27 3.17
N ILE A 73 1.51 -1.25 3.67
CA ILE A 73 0.89 -0.10 4.34
C ILE A 73 1.36 1.20 3.68
N PHE A 74 0.41 2.07 3.39
CA PHE A 74 0.64 3.42 2.88
C PHE A 74 0.14 4.44 3.92
N LEU A 75 1.08 4.95 4.73
CA LEU A 75 0.74 5.70 5.95
C LEU A 75 0.00 7.01 5.66
N THR A 76 0.38 7.74 4.61
CA THR A 76 -0.25 9.02 4.22
C THR A 76 -1.67 8.86 3.69
N LEU A 77 -1.99 7.68 3.17
CA LEU A 77 -3.32 7.35 2.67
C LEU A 77 -4.20 6.64 3.70
N ILE A 78 -3.62 6.29 4.87
CA ILE A 78 -4.30 5.61 5.97
C ILE A 78 -4.89 4.28 5.51
N LEU A 79 -4.14 3.55 4.67
CA LEU A 79 -4.59 2.28 4.08
C LEU A 79 -3.55 1.16 4.19
N ALA A 80 -4.05 -0.07 4.15
CA ALA A 80 -3.27 -1.29 4.03
C ALA A 80 -3.85 -2.24 2.98
N PHE A 81 -2.98 -3.00 2.34
CA PHE A 81 -3.31 -4.15 1.51
C PHE A 81 -2.92 -5.43 2.25
N ASP A 82 -3.87 -6.34 2.38
CA ASP A 82 -3.79 -7.58 3.15
C ASP A 82 -3.37 -7.38 4.63
N ILE A 83 -3.63 -8.39 5.44
CA ILE A 83 -3.38 -8.38 6.87
C ILE A 83 -3.13 -9.78 7.43
N GLY A 84 -2.16 -10.51 6.91
CA GLY A 84 -1.92 -11.91 7.28
C GLY A 84 -1.91 -12.21 8.80
N ARG A 85 -1.08 -11.50 9.59
CA ARG A 85 -1.05 -11.66 11.07
C ARG A 85 -1.30 -10.37 11.83
N CYS A 86 -1.76 -9.32 11.13
CA CYS A 86 -1.99 -8.00 11.70
C CYS A 86 -0.73 -7.41 12.37
N PRO A 87 0.25 -6.90 11.59
CA PRO A 87 1.39 -6.23 12.18
C PRO A 87 0.93 -4.95 12.88
N GLN A 88 1.53 -4.62 14.03
CA GLN A 88 1.07 -3.53 14.90
C GLN A 88 0.82 -2.19 14.17
N ARG A 89 1.62 -1.88 13.16
CA ARG A 89 1.53 -0.68 12.30
C ARG A 89 0.30 -0.65 11.38
N ALA A 90 -0.28 -1.80 11.06
CA ALA A 90 -1.51 -1.89 10.27
C ALA A 90 -2.73 -1.41 11.07
N VAL A 91 -2.68 -1.52 12.41
CA VAL A 91 -3.80 -1.18 13.31
C VAL A 91 -4.25 0.27 13.14
N SER A 92 -3.36 1.21 12.81
CA SER A 92 -3.74 2.61 12.59
C SER A 92 -4.40 2.89 11.24
N GLN A 93 -4.34 1.96 10.28
CA GLN A 93 -4.93 2.15 8.96
C GLN A 93 -6.44 1.97 9.01
N GLU A 94 -7.19 2.79 8.27
CA GLU A 94 -8.66 2.85 8.30
C GLU A 94 -9.28 2.06 7.15
N PHE A 95 -8.61 2.05 6.00
CA PHE A 95 -9.01 1.28 4.84
C PHE A 95 -8.11 0.05 4.71
N LEU A 96 -8.72 -1.13 4.69
CA LEU A 96 -8.03 -2.39 4.48
C LEU A 96 -8.59 -3.06 3.23
N PHE A 97 -7.71 -3.44 2.30
CA PHE A 97 -8.09 -4.11 1.06
C PHE A 97 -7.56 -5.55 1.08
N VAL A 98 -8.44 -6.54 1.02
CA VAL A 98 -8.07 -7.96 1.08
C VAL A 98 -8.11 -8.56 -0.33
N SER A 99 -6.95 -9.01 -0.81
CA SER A 99 -6.80 -9.52 -2.17
C SER A 99 -7.36 -10.92 -2.40
N HIS A 100 -7.31 -11.79 -1.39
CA HIS A 100 -7.85 -13.15 -1.45
C HIS A 100 -7.93 -13.81 -0.06
N GLY A 101 -8.52 -15.02 -0.02
CA GLY A 101 -8.86 -15.72 1.22
C GLY A 101 -7.76 -16.59 1.86
N HIS A 102 -6.51 -16.57 1.38
CA HIS A 102 -5.46 -17.33 2.06
C HIS A 102 -5.14 -16.75 3.44
N LEU A 103 -4.78 -17.63 4.38
CA LEU A 103 -4.61 -17.26 5.78
C LEU A 103 -3.50 -16.23 5.99
N ASP A 104 -2.43 -16.29 5.21
CA ASP A 104 -1.34 -15.32 5.24
C ASP A 104 -1.70 -13.95 4.62
N HIS A 105 -2.91 -13.79 4.08
CA HIS A 105 -3.43 -12.52 3.57
C HIS A 105 -4.60 -11.98 4.39
N ILE A 106 -5.47 -12.85 4.91
CA ILE A 106 -6.70 -12.43 5.62
C ILE A 106 -6.69 -12.73 7.13
N GLY A 107 -5.79 -13.59 7.60
CA GLY A 107 -5.87 -14.20 8.93
C GLY A 107 -5.89 -13.24 10.12
N GLY A 108 -5.31 -12.04 9.96
CA GLY A 108 -5.24 -11.02 11.00
C GLY A 108 -6.51 -10.18 11.14
N LEU A 109 -7.57 -10.40 10.35
CA LEU A 109 -8.81 -9.60 10.40
C LEU A 109 -9.41 -9.47 11.82
N PRO A 110 -9.63 -10.57 12.58
CA PRO A 110 -10.19 -10.45 13.93
C PRO A 110 -9.28 -9.67 14.87
N MET A 111 -7.98 -9.94 14.83
CA MET A 111 -6.97 -9.26 15.66
C MET A 111 -6.92 -7.75 15.34
N TYR A 112 -6.99 -7.40 14.07
CA TYR A 112 -7.00 -6.02 13.59
C TYR A 112 -8.19 -5.23 14.15
N VAL A 113 -9.40 -5.75 13.99
CA VAL A 113 -10.61 -5.08 14.47
C VAL A 113 -10.64 -5.03 16.00
N ALA A 114 -10.29 -6.13 16.68
CA ALA A 114 -10.22 -6.17 18.14
C ALA A 114 -9.22 -5.15 18.70
N THR A 115 -8.02 -5.07 18.12
CA THR A 115 -6.98 -4.13 18.58
C THR A 115 -7.39 -2.67 18.34
N ARG A 116 -8.06 -2.37 17.21
CA ARG A 116 -8.64 -1.03 16.99
C ARG A 116 -9.68 -0.67 18.03
N GLY A 117 -10.57 -1.62 18.38
CA GLY A 117 -11.55 -1.44 19.45
C GLY A 117 -10.90 -1.18 20.81
N LEU A 118 -9.87 -1.96 21.17
CA LEU A 118 -9.08 -1.78 22.39
C LEU A 118 -8.47 -0.37 22.47
N PHE A 119 -7.97 0.15 21.34
CA PHE A 119 -7.41 1.50 21.26
C PHE A 119 -8.44 2.60 21.02
N ARG A 120 -9.74 2.27 21.01
CA ARG A 120 -10.85 3.21 20.77
C ARG A 120 -10.70 3.99 19.46
N LEU A 121 -10.14 3.33 18.45
CA LEU A 121 -10.05 3.86 17.10
C LEU A 121 -11.40 3.71 16.40
N ARG A 122 -11.63 4.51 15.36
CA ARG A 122 -12.84 4.38 14.52
C ARG A 122 -12.91 2.96 13.93
N PRO A 123 -14.12 2.36 13.82
CA PRO A 123 -14.29 1.11 13.08
C PRO A 123 -13.64 1.20 11.69
N PRO A 124 -12.83 0.21 11.28
CA PRO A 124 -12.22 0.23 9.97
C PRO A 124 -13.23 -0.09 8.87
N THR A 125 -12.91 0.31 7.64
CA THR A 125 -13.60 -0.18 6.43
C THR A 125 -12.72 -1.23 5.76
N ILE A 126 -13.27 -2.43 5.64
CA ILE A 126 -12.59 -3.62 5.12
C ILE A 126 -13.24 -3.94 3.77
N PHE A 127 -12.44 -3.88 2.71
CA PHE A 127 -12.83 -4.23 1.37
C PHE A 127 -12.42 -5.66 1.08
N VAL A 128 -13.35 -6.45 0.56
CA VAL A 128 -13.16 -7.85 0.20
C VAL A 128 -13.75 -8.12 -1.16
N LEU A 129 -13.32 -9.20 -1.81
CA LEU A 129 -14.03 -9.76 -2.94
C LEU A 129 -15.48 -10.04 -2.56
N ALA A 130 -16.42 -9.70 -3.44
CA ALA A 130 -17.84 -9.91 -3.18
C ALA A 130 -18.17 -11.37 -2.78
N CYS A 131 -17.53 -12.35 -3.42
CA CYS A 131 -17.72 -13.77 -3.11
C CYS A 131 -17.21 -14.18 -1.71
N LEU A 132 -16.35 -13.40 -1.07
CA LEU A 132 -15.83 -13.67 0.28
C LEU A 132 -16.67 -13.02 1.39
N ARG A 133 -17.61 -12.14 1.06
CA ARG A 133 -18.37 -11.35 2.03
C ARG A 133 -18.97 -12.21 3.14
N ASP A 134 -19.81 -13.18 2.79
CA ASP A 134 -20.53 -14.00 3.77
C ASP A 134 -19.57 -14.86 4.62
N LEU A 135 -18.45 -15.28 4.05
CA LEU A 135 -17.42 -16.03 4.78
C LEU A 135 -16.72 -15.16 5.82
N VAL A 136 -16.44 -13.90 5.47
CA VAL A 136 -15.82 -12.93 6.39
C VAL A 136 -16.81 -12.47 7.46
N GLU A 137 -18.08 -12.26 7.13
CA GLU A 137 -19.12 -11.98 8.13
C GLU A 137 -19.19 -13.11 9.17
N ARG A 138 -19.24 -14.37 8.72
CA ARG A 138 -19.23 -15.56 9.60
C ARG A 138 -17.95 -15.68 10.43
N LEU A 139 -16.78 -15.34 9.88
CA LEU A 139 -15.53 -15.29 10.63
C LEU A 139 -15.65 -14.36 11.84
N PHE A 140 -16.19 -13.16 11.63
CA PHE A 140 -16.43 -12.23 12.72
C PHE A 140 -17.50 -12.72 13.69
N GLU A 141 -18.60 -13.31 13.22
CA GLU A 141 -19.62 -13.90 14.11
C GLU A 141 -19.04 -14.95 15.05
N VAL A 142 -18.22 -15.86 14.53
CA VAL A 142 -17.53 -16.90 15.32
C VAL A 142 -16.63 -16.25 16.36
N HIS A 143 -15.84 -15.24 15.97
CA HIS A 143 -14.98 -14.54 16.93
C HIS A 143 -15.77 -13.74 17.98
N ARG A 144 -16.86 -13.07 17.62
CA ARG A 144 -17.75 -12.38 18.58
C ARG A 144 -18.31 -13.36 19.60
N ALA A 145 -18.73 -14.55 19.17
CA ALA A 145 -19.27 -15.57 20.06
C ALA A 145 -18.22 -16.11 21.04
N MET A 146 -16.95 -16.21 20.63
CA MET A 146 -15.86 -16.66 21.51
C MET A 146 -15.34 -15.55 22.43
N ASP A 147 -15.03 -14.38 21.87
CA ASP A 147 -14.35 -13.26 22.54
C ASP A 147 -15.32 -12.36 23.33
N GLN A 148 -16.63 -12.44 23.03
CA GLN A 148 -17.67 -11.59 23.62
C GLN A 148 -17.43 -10.09 23.38
N SER A 149 -16.80 -9.75 22.26
CA SER A 149 -16.56 -8.37 21.82
C SER A 149 -17.43 -8.00 20.61
N GLU A 150 -17.66 -6.70 20.39
CA GLU A 150 -18.51 -6.23 19.29
C GLU A 150 -17.84 -6.38 17.91
N LEU A 151 -16.51 -6.31 17.86
CA LEU A 151 -15.71 -6.30 16.63
C LEU A 151 -16.32 -5.38 15.55
N ASN A 152 -16.56 -4.12 15.90
CA ASN A 152 -17.19 -3.14 15.00
C ASN A 152 -16.30 -2.86 13.77
N HIS A 153 -16.85 -3.07 12.58
CA HIS A 153 -16.21 -2.80 11.30
C HIS A 153 -17.28 -2.54 10.23
N ASN A 154 -16.87 -1.89 9.14
CA ASN A 154 -17.67 -1.80 7.92
C ASN A 154 -17.08 -2.78 6.89
N LEU A 155 -17.87 -3.73 6.41
CA LEU A 155 -17.45 -4.70 5.40
C LEU A 155 -18.05 -4.31 4.05
N VAL A 156 -17.18 -4.03 3.07
CA VAL A 156 -17.58 -3.59 1.74
C VAL A 156 -17.17 -4.66 0.72
N PRO A 157 -18.11 -5.42 0.14
CA PRO A 157 -17.81 -6.25 -1.02
C PRO A 157 -17.50 -5.35 -2.22
N LEU A 158 -16.48 -5.71 -3.01
CA LEU A 158 -16.24 -5.12 -4.32
C LEU A 158 -16.18 -6.23 -5.37
N GLU A 159 -16.90 -6.04 -6.47
CA GLU A 159 -16.75 -6.82 -7.68
C GLU A 159 -15.55 -6.31 -8.49
N VAL A 160 -15.01 -7.16 -9.37
CA VAL A 160 -13.98 -6.75 -10.34
C VAL A 160 -14.51 -5.57 -11.17
N GLU A 161 -13.66 -4.59 -11.44
CA GLU A 161 -13.96 -3.31 -12.12
C GLU A 161 -14.79 -2.30 -11.30
N GLU A 162 -15.34 -2.70 -10.16
CA GLU A 162 -16.10 -1.78 -9.30
C GLU A 162 -15.19 -0.72 -8.69
N GLU A 163 -15.67 0.53 -8.70
CA GLU A 163 -15.02 1.67 -8.06
C GLU A 163 -15.72 2.06 -6.76
N TYR A 164 -14.94 2.49 -5.78
CA TYR A 164 -15.45 3.02 -4.51
C TYR A 164 -14.74 4.31 -4.14
N GLU A 165 -15.52 5.37 -3.86
CA GLU A 165 -15.00 6.65 -3.38
C GLU A 165 -14.68 6.55 -1.88
N LEU A 166 -13.38 6.47 -1.55
CA LEU A 166 -12.91 6.42 -0.15
C LEU A 166 -13.04 7.80 0.49
N ARG A 167 -12.69 8.84 -0.28
CA ARG A 167 -12.75 10.26 0.06
C ARG A 167 -12.92 11.05 -1.25
N ARG A 168 -13.24 12.34 -1.14
CA ARG A 168 -13.36 13.24 -2.29
C ARG A 168 -12.15 13.27 -3.23
N ASP A 169 -10.96 13.05 -2.68
CA ASP A 169 -9.67 13.08 -3.37
C ASP A 169 -9.10 11.69 -3.67
N LEU A 170 -9.78 10.61 -3.29
CA LEU A 170 -9.24 9.26 -3.28
C LEU A 170 -10.32 8.22 -3.58
N LYS A 171 -10.11 7.40 -4.62
CA LYS A 171 -10.98 6.26 -4.93
C LYS A 171 -10.15 4.99 -5.11
N VAL A 172 -10.80 3.84 -4.99
CA VAL A 172 -10.24 2.53 -5.30
C VAL A 172 -11.02 1.91 -6.46
N ARG A 173 -10.36 1.09 -7.27
CA ARG A 173 -10.99 0.16 -8.21
C ARG A 173 -10.44 -1.24 -7.98
N ALA A 174 -11.30 -2.25 -8.00
CA ALA A 174 -10.85 -3.65 -8.03
C ALA A 174 -10.50 -4.08 -9.45
N PHE A 175 -9.51 -4.94 -9.62
CA PHE A 175 -9.11 -5.45 -10.93
C PHE A 175 -8.81 -6.95 -10.91
N ARG A 176 -8.90 -7.60 -12.08
CA ARG A 176 -8.79 -9.05 -12.18
C ARG A 176 -7.36 -9.50 -11.96
N THR A 177 -7.19 -10.53 -11.13
CA THR A 177 -5.93 -11.27 -10.96
C THR A 177 -6.16 -12.76 -11.15
N TYR A 178 -5.06 -13.51 -11.26
CA TYR A 178 -5.09 -14.91 -11.70
C TYR A 178 -4.34 -15.79 -10.70
N HIS A 179 -5.10 -16.35 -9.76
CA HIS A 179 -4.62 -17.20 -8.67
C HIS A 179 -5.40 -18.52 -8.55
N ALA A 180 -4.95 -19.42 -7.68
CA ALA A 180 -5.56 -20.73 -7.45
C ALA A 180 -6.94 -20.67 -6.76
N ILE A 181 -7.25 -19.57 -6.07
CA ILE A 181 -8.56 -19.29 -5.48
C ILE A 181 -9.06 -17.93 -6.00
N PRO A 182 -10.35 -17.58 -5.82
CA PRO A 182 -10.83 -16.25 -6.16
C PRO A 182 -9.94 -15.15 -5.56
N SER A 183 -9.44 -14.28 -6.43
CA SER A 183 -8.49 -13.22 -6.09
C SER A 183 -8.77 -11.97 -6.92
N GLN A 184 -8.45 -10.81 -6.35
CA GLN A 184 -8.49 -9.54 -7.07
C GLN A 184 -7.37 -8.62 -6.58
N GLY A 185 -6.93 -7.73 -7.46
CA GLY A 185 -6.05 -6.62 -7.10
C GLY A 185 -6.85 -5.35 -6.88
N TYR A 186 -6.15 -4.30 -6.45
CA TYR A 186 -6.72 -2.98 -6.23
C TYR A 186 -5.84 -1.88 -6.82
N VAL A 187 -6.45 -0.89 -7.47
CA VAL A 187 -5.80 0.35 -7.89
C VAL A 187 -6.38 1.51 -7.09
N ILE A 188 -5.52 2.28 -6.43
CA ILE A 188 -5.85 3.51 -5.74
C ILE A 188 -5.59 4.68 -6.68
N TYR A 189 -6.58 5.55 -6.85
CA TYR A 189 -6.48 6.74 -7.69
C TYR A 189 -6.55 8.00 -6.83
N SER A 190 -5.71 8.98 -7.15
CA SER A 190 -5.96 10.36 -6.76
C SER A 190 -7.00 10.98 -7.68
N VAL A 191 -7.94 11.74 -7.10
CA VAL A 191 -9.03 12.39 -7.81
C VAL A 191 -8.87 13.90 -7.67
N LYS A 192 -8.78 14.60 -8.81
CA LYS A 192 -8.61 16.07 -8.86
C LYS A 192 -9.66 16.70 -9.74
N GLN A 193 -10.20 17.83 -9.31
CA GLN A 193 -11.06 18.68 -10.13
C GLN A 193 -10.19 19.70 -10.85
N LYS A 194 -10.12 19.64 -12.19
CA LYS A 194 -9.38 20.58 -13.02
C LYS A 194 -10.34 21.45 -13.80
N LEU A 195 -10.03 22.74 -13.94
CA LEU A 195 -10.82 23.67 -14.74
C LEU A 195 -10.93 23.15 -16.19
N LYS A 196 -12.15 23.17 -16.78
CA LYS A 196 -12.34 22.77 -18.18
C LYS A 196 -11.56 23.70 -19.10
N GLN A 197 -11.09 23.16 -20.22
CA GLN A 197 -10.21 23.87 -21.14
C GLN A 197 -10.86 25.18 -21.65
N GLU A 198 -12.18 25.18 -21.89
CA GLU A 198 -12.91 26.36 -22.34
C GLU A 198 -12.95 27.53 -21.33
N PHE A 199 -12.65 27.28 -20.05
CA PHE A 199 -12.66 28.32 -19.00
C PHE A 199 -11.25 28.77 -18.61
N ILE A 200 -10.20 28.16 -19.17
CA ILE A 200 -8.81 28.57 -18.91
C ILE A 200 -8.57 29.97 -19.48
N GLY A 201 -7.98 30.85 -18.67
CA GLY A 201 -7.70 32.24 -19.05
C GLY A 201 -8.84 33.23 -18.77
N LEU A 202 -10.03 32.74 -18.38
CA LEU A 202 -11.08 33.63 -17.90
C LEU A 202 -10.69 34.28 -16.55
N PRO A 203 -11.09 35.54 -16.30
CA PRO A 203 -10.90 36.17 -15.00
C PRO A 203 -11.57 35.36 -13.89
N GLY A 204 -10.95 35.28 -12.71
CA GLY A 204 -11.49 34.49 -11.58
C GLY A 204 -12.89 34.92 -11.14
N SER A 205 -13.26 36.20 -11.32
CA SER A 205 -14.61 36.71 -11.09
C SER A 205 -15.65 36.07 -12.02
N GLU A 206 -15.29 35.85 -13.28
CA GLU A 206 -16.14 35.23 -14.29
C GLU A 206 -16.33 33.74 -14.02
N ILE A 207 -15.23 33.04 -13.70
CA ILE A 207 -15.26 31.62 -13.30
C ILE A 207 -16.18 31.43 -12.08
N LYS A 208 -16.08 32.32 -11.08
CA LYS A 208 -16.94 32.29 -9.89
C LYS A 208 -18.42 32.50 -10.26
N ARG A 209 -18.72 33.42 -11.17
CA ARG A 209 -20.08 33.68 -11.66
C ARG A 209 -20.67 32.44 -12.34
N LEU A 210 -19.91 31.82 -13.26
CA LEU A 210 -20.30 30.60 -13.96
C LEU A 210 -20.58 29.44 -12.98
N LYS A 211 -19.72 29.26 -11.97
CA LYS A 211 -19.92 28.26 -10.93
C LYS A 211 -21.20 28.52 -10.12
N LEU A 212 -21.46 29.77 -9.76
CA LEU A 212 -22.67 30.17 -9.00
C LEU A 212 -23.96 30.05 -9.84
N SER A 213 -23.87 30.18 -11.17
CA SER A 213 -25.00 29.94 -12.07
C SER A 213 -25.24 28.45 -12.37
N GLY A 214 -24.52 27.55 -11.70
CA GLY A 214 -24.69 26.10 -11.87
C GLY A 214 -23.97 25.50 -13.07
N VAL A 215 -23.13 26.27 -13.77
CA VAL A 215 -22.32 25.73 -14.87
C VAL A 215 -21.21 24.85 -14.29
N GLU A 216 -21.09 23.63 -14.81
CA GLU A 216 -20.01 22.73 -14.43
C GLU A 216 -18.71 23.18 -15.07
N ILE A 217 -17.89 23.88 -14.28
CA ILE A 217 -16.65 24.50 -14.74
C ILE A 217 -15.41 23.59 -14.64
N THR A 218 -15.51 22.42 -14.03
CA THR A 218 -14.38 21.50 -13.83
C THR A 218 -14.64 20.13 -14.44
N ASN A 219 -13.58 19.44 -14.86
CA ASN A 219 -13.56 18.02 -15.15
C ASN A 219 -12.90 17.26 -13.99
N THR A 220 -13.44 16.10 -13.67
CA THR A 220 -12.78 15.13 -12.78
C THR A 220 -11.65 14.45 -13.54
N VAL A 221 -10.45 14.47 -12.97
CA VAL A 221 -9.28 13.75 -13.48
C VAL A 221 -8.83 12.78 -12.40
N SER A 222 -8.84 11.49 -12.74
CA SER A 222 -8.30 10.42 -11.89
C SER A 222 -6.92 10.01 -12.37
N THR A 223 -5.99 9.76 -11.45
CA THR A 223 -4.64 9.30 -11.76
C THR A 223 -4.34 8.08 -10.91
N PRO A 224 -3.95 6.93 -11.50
CA PRO A 224 -3.58 5.75 -10.73
C PRO A 224 -2.29 6.04 -9.95
N GLU A 225 -2.35 5.90 -8.63
CA GLU A 225 -1.23 6.18 -7.73
C GLU A 225 -0.54 4.88 -7.32
N ILE A 226 -1.32 3.91 -6.83
CA ILE A 226 -0.81 2.65 -6.29
C ILE A 226 -1.64 1.51 -6.85
N ALA A 227 -0.98 0.48 -7.36
CA ALA A 227 -1.60 -0.78 -7.70
C ALA A 227 -1.03 -1.91 -6.83
N PHE A 228 -1.91 -2.72 -6.26
CA PHE A 228 -1.58 -3.91 -5.50
C PHE A 228 -2.23 -5.13 -6.13
N THR A 229 -1.41 -6.10 -6.52
CA THR A 229 -1.89 -7.31 -7.21
C THR A 229 -2.35 -8.42 -6.28
N GLY A 230 -1.90 -8.42 -5.02
CA GLY A 230 -1.97 -9.62 -4.21
C GLY A 230 -1.19 -10.76 -4.86
N ASP A 231 -1.69 -11.98 -4.68
CA ASP A 231 -1.11 -13.14 -5.34
C ASP A 231 -1.64 -13.28 -6.76
N THR A 232 -0.74 -13.44 -7.74
CA THR A 232 -1.14 -13.61 -9.13
C THR A 232 -0.03 -14.17 -10.00
N THR A 233 -0.42 -14.85 -11.07
CA THR A 233 0.45 -15.11 -12.23
C THR A 233 0.61 -13.86 -13.09
N THR A 234 1.61 -13.84 -13.99
CA THR A 234 1.89 -12.72 -14.91
C THR A 234 0.78 -12.42 -15.92
N TYR A 235 -0.25 -13.27 -16.04
CA TYR A 235 -1.38 -13.04 -16.94
C TYR A 235 -2.12 -11.72 -16.66
N PHE A 236 -2.07 -11.20 -15.43
CA PHE A 236 -2.68 -9.90 -15.11
C PHE A 236 -2.15 -8.75 -15.98
N ILE A 237 -0.90 -8.84 -16.46
CA ILE A 237 -0.25 -7.83 -17.30
C ILE A 237 -0.82 -7.84 -18.72
N LEU A 238 -1.25 -9.01 -19.19
CA LEU A 238 -1.78 -9.21 -20.53
C LEU A 238 -3.28 -8.91 -20.63
N ASP A 239 -3.94 -8.69 -19.49
CA ASP A 239 -5.34 -8.36 -19.43
C ASP A 239 -5.55 -6.89 -19.86
N PRO A 240 -6.26 -6.62 -20.97
CA PRO A 240 -6.45 -5.25 -21.45
C PRO A 240 -7.25 -4.39 -20.45
N ASP A 241 -8.08 -5.00 -19.59
CA ASP A 241 -8.87 -4.29 -18.58
C ASP A 241 -8.02 -3.85 -17.38
N ASN A 242 -6.75 -4.28 -17.33
CA ASN A 242 -5.75 -3.90 -16.34
C ASN A 242 -4.77 -2.83 -16.85
N ALA A 243 -5.04 -2.14 -17.96
CA ALA A 243 -4.09 -1.20 -18.56
C ALA A 243 -3.61 -0.10 -17.59
N ASP A 244 -4.49 0.42 -16.75
CA ASP A 244 -4.19 1.46 -15.75
C ASP A 244 -3.36 0.96 -14.55
N VAL A 245 -3.39 -0.35 -14.25
CA VAL A 245 -2.53 -1.00 -13.23
C VAL A 245 -1.06 -0.74 -13.58
N LEU A 246 -0.71 -0.83 -14.87
CA LEU A 246 0.64 -0.60 -15.38
C LEU A 246 1.03 0.88 -15.44
N HIS A 247 0.04 1.77 -15.33
CA HIS A 247 0.25 3.23 -15.29
C HIS A 247 0.30 3.79 -13.86
N ALA A 248 0.11 2.96 -12.84
CA ALA A 248 0.26 3.37 -11.44
C ALA A 248 1.70 3.81 -11.17
N LYS A 249 1.86 4.85 -10.34
CA LYS A 249 3.21 5.31 -9.92
C LYS A 249 3.95 4.23 -9.14
N ILE A 250 3.21 3.49 -8.31
CA ILE A 250 3.74 2.39 -7.51
C ILE A 250 2.98 1.11 -7.86
N LEU A 251 3.68 0.13 -8.40
CA LEU A 251 3.15 -1.22 -8.59
C LEU A 251 3.75 -2.18 -7.56
N VAL A 252 2.89 -2.73 -6.71
CA VAL A 252 3.21 -3.74 -5.70
C VAL A 252 2.80 -5.10 -6.24
N VAL A 253 3.80 -5.87 -6.65
CA VAL A 253 3.60 -7.16 -7.32
C VAL A 253 4.27 -8.30 -6.57
N GLU A 254 3.58 -9.44 -6.54
CA GLU A 254 4.16 -10.69 -6.12
C GLU A 254 5.42 -11.03 -6.93
N VAL A 255 6.40 -11.60 -6.23
CA VAL A 255 7.59 -12.17 -6.86
C VAL A 255 7.84 -13.58 -6.30
N LEU A 256 7.45 -14.58 -7.08
CA LEU A 256 7.74 -15.99 -6.85
C LEU A 256 9.14 -16.32 -7.39
N TRP A 257 10.00 -16.85 -6.53
CA TRP A 257 11.39 -17.32 -6.77
C TRP A 257 12.51 -16.26 -6.79
N GLY A 258 13.60 -16.56 -6.07
CA GLY A 258 14.75 -15.71 -5.75
C GLY A 258 15.67 -15.32 -6.91
N ARG A 259 15.15 -15.15 -8.13
CA ARG A 259 15.81 -14.40 -9.23
C ARG A 259 14.75 -13.78 -10.14
N VAL A 260 14.01 -12.80 -9.63
CA VAL A 260 13.24 -11.94 -10.53
C VAL A 260 14.10 -10.76 -10.93
N LEU A 261 14.72 -10.98 -12.09
CA LEU A 261 14.81 -10.07 -13.22
C LEU A 261 14.12 -8.73 -12.93
N GLN A 262 14.93 -7.69 -12.79
CA GLN A 262 14.49 -6.35 -13.08
C GLN A 262 13.98 -6.37 -14.53
N MET A 263 12.68 -6.54 -14.76
CA MET A 263 12.09 -6.18 -16.05
C MET A 263 12.04 -4.65 -16.10
N LEU A 264 13.21 -4.06 -16.33
CA LEU A 264 13.30 -2.85 -17.12
C LEU A 264 12.77 -3.26 -18.49
N LEU A 265 11.69 -2.63 -18.92
CA LEU A 265 11.30 -2.64 -20.32
C LEU A 265 12.49 -2.09 -21.11
N ASP A 266 13.00 -2.89 -22.05
CA ASP A 266 13.85 -2.40 -23.14
C ASP A 266 13.06 -1.38 -23.99
#